data_AF-A0A6L3X4X2-F1
#
_entry.id   AF-A0A6L3X4X2-F1
#
_cell.length_a   1.000
_cell.length_b   1.000
_cell.length_c   1.000
_cell.angle_alpha   90.00
_cell.angle_beta   90.00
_cell.angle_gamma   90.00
#
_symmetry.space_group_name_H-M   'P 1'
#
loop_
_entity.id
_entity.type
_entity.pdbx_description
1 polymer ?
#
loop_
_entity_poly.entity_id
_entity_poly.type
_entity_poly.pdbx_seq_one_letter_code
_entity_poly.pdbx_strand_id
1 'polypeptide(L)' 'AIPVRVATGEQTAHAAERQIPGRIEAIHTVELRARTEGVITRIHFRDGQYVKKGDVLCELDDAEPRAALRLAQAEV' A
#
# COMPACT_ATOMS: atom_id res chain seq x y z
N ALA A 1 -65.68 -30.55 16.11
CA ALA A 1 -64.57 -29.68 16.58
C ALA A 1 -63.28 -30.16 15.90
N ILE A 2 -62.48 -29.25 15.33
CA ILE A 2 -61.25 -29.60 14.61
C ILE A 2 -60.08 -29.41 15.58
N PRO A 3 -59.27 -30.45 15.86
CA PRO A 3 -58.15 -30.32 16.77
C PRO A 3 -57.01 -29.51 16.10
N VAL A 4 -56.51 -28.51 16.81
CA VAL A 4 -55.32 -27.74 16.43
C VAL A 4 -54.15 -28.16 17.30
N ARG A 5 -53.00 -28.37 16.67
CA ARG A 5 -51.74 -28.66 17.36
C ARG A 5 -51.07 -27.35 17.71
N VAL A 6 -50.68 -27.20 18.96
CA VAL A 6 -49.85 -26.09 19.44
C VAL A 6 -48.48 -26.62 19.84
N ALA A 7 -47.46 -25.80 19.65
CA ALA A 7 -46.09 -26.04 20.10
C ALA A 7 -45.62 -24.83 20.90
N THR A 8 -45.04 -25.09 22.08
CA THR A 8 -44.51 -24.04 22.95
C THR A 8 -43.11 -23.66 22.46
N GLY A 9 -42.92 -22.41 22.05
CA GLY A 9 -41.61 -21.90 21.65
C GLY A 9 -40.80 -21.43 22.85
N GLU A 10 -39.57 -21.92 23.00
CA GLU A 10 -38.62 -21.38 23.96
C GLU A 10 -37.87 -20.20 23.34
N GLN A 11 -37.82 -19.08 24.07
CA GLN A 11 -37.22 -17.85 23.58
C GLN A 11 -35.73 -17.86 23.90
N THR A 12 -34.91 -18.34 22.97
CA THR A 12 -33.45 -18.24 23.07
C THR A 12 -32.97 -16.92 22.48
N ALA A 13 -32.00 -16.27 23.14
CA ALA A 13 -31.40 -15.04 22.64
C ALA A 13 -30.58 -15.34 21.37
N HIS A 14 -31.17 -15.08 20.20
CA HIS A 14 -30.50 -15.19 18.92
C HIS A 14 -29.75 -13.90 18.62
N ALA A 15 -28.44 -13.89 18.85
CA ALA A 15 -27.56 -12.89 18.26
C ALA A 15 -27.45 -13.17 16.75
N ALA A 16 -28.24 -12.47 15.95
CA ALA A 16 -28.12 -12.53 14.50
C ALA A 16 -26.82 -11.84 14.06
N GLU A 17 -25.83 -12.62 13.63
CA GLU A 17 -24.63 -12.09 13.01
C GLU A 17 -25.00 -11.38 11.71
N ARG A 18 -24.61 -10.11 11.57
CA ARG A 18 -24.85 -9.32 10.36
C ARG A 18 -23.54 -9.19 9.61
N GLN A 19 -23.49 -9.75 8.40
CA GLN A 19 -22.41 -9.50 7.47
C GLN A 19 -22.63 -8.14 6.79
N ILE A 20 -21.69 -7.22 6.97
CA ILE A 20 -21.69 -5.90 6.35
C ILE A 20 -20.61 -5.91 5.26
N PRO A 21 -20.94 -5.70 3.99
CA PRO A 21 -19.93 -5.58 2.95
C PRO A 21 -19.11 -4.30 3.20
N GLY A 22 -17.80 -4.43 3.27
CA GLY A 22 -16.85 -3.33 3.42
C GLY A 22 -15.75 -3.41 2.38
N ARG A 23 -15.24 -2.26 1.94
CA ARG A 23 -14.06 -2.17 1.07
C ARG A 23 -12.85 -1.89 1.95
N ILE A 24 -11.79 -2.65 1.75
CA ILE A 24 -10.49 -2.42 2.40
C ILE A 24 -9.65 -1.56 1.46
N GLU A 25 -9.10 -0.47 1.98
CA GLU A 25 -8.19 0.41 1.24
C GLU A 25 -6.84 0.47 1.98
N ALA A 26 -5.75 0.68 1.24
CA ALA A 26 -4.43 0.80 1.82
C ALA A 26 -4.36 2.07 2.69
N ILE A 27 -3.96 1.93 3.95
CA ILE A 27 -3.83 3.05 4.91
C ILE A 27 -2.88 4.12 4.37
N HIS A 28 -1.86 3.73 3.60
CA HIS A 28 -0.90 4.62 2.97
C HIS A 28 -0.64 4.21 1.52
N THR A 29 -0.89 5.13 0.60
CA THR A 29 -0.51 5.01 -0.82
C THR A 29 0.44 6.15 -1.13
N VAL A 30 1.67 5.85 -1.57
CA VAL A 30 2.65 6.87 -1.95
C VAL A 30 3.00 6.66 -3.42
N GLU A 31 2.73 7.67 -4.24
CA GLU A 31 3.12 7.70 -5.64
C GLU A 31 4.52 8.34 -5.73
N LEU A 32 5.52 7.54 -6.08
CA LEU A 32 6.89 8.02 -6.26
C LEU A 32 7.08 8.54 -7.69
N ARG A 33 7.36 9.83 -7.81
CA ARG A 33 7.71 10.47 -9.09
C ARG A 33 9.16 10.94 -9.05
N ALA A 34 9.90 10.72 -10.13
CA ALA A 34 11.24 11.26 -10.28
C ALA A 34 11.17 12.80 -10.23
N ARG A 35 12.02 13.42 -9.39
CA ARG A 35 12.00 14.88 -9.15
C ARG A 35 12.77 15.67 -10.22
N THR A 36 13.47 14.98 -11.11
CA THR A 36 14.38 15.54 -12.11
C THR A 36 14.23 14.78 -13.42
N GLU A 37 14.43 15.45 -14.55
CA GLU A 37 14.55 14.80 -15.86
C GLU A 37 15.79 13.89 -15.83
N GLY A 38 15.58 12.60 -15.64
CA GLY A 38 16.65 11.62 -15.50
C GLY A 38 16.10 10.23 -15.73
N VAL A 39 16.80 9.44 -16.54
CA VAL A 39 16.42 8.06 -16.81
C VAL A 39 16.68 7.23 -15.55
N ILE A 40 15.74 6.35 -15.19
CA ILE A 40 15.94 5.38 -14.12
C ILE A 40 16.97 4.36 -14.60
N THR A 41 18.15 4.37 -13.99
CA THR A 41 19.26 3.47 -14.34
C THR A 41 19.04 2.08 -13.78
N ARG A 42 18.44 1.97 -12.59
CA ARG A 42 18.23 0.69 -11.92
C ARG A 42 17.04 0.72 -10.96
N ILE A 43 16.28 -0.38 -10.95
CA ILE A 43 15.17 -0.61 -10.03
C ILE A 43 15.61 -1.69 -9.03
N HIS A 44 15.47 -1.41 -7.74
CA HIS A 44 15.94 -2.25 -6.63
C HIS A 44 14.82 -2.94 -5.86
N PHE A 45 13.56 -2.78 -6.31
CA PHE A 45 12.41 -3.47 -5.75
C PHE A 45 11.77 -4.39 -6.79
N ARG A 46 11.06 -5.41 -6.30
CA ARG A 46 10.19 -6.28 -7.10
C ARG A 46 8.74 -5.90 -6.89
N ASP A 47 7.90 -6.12 -7.88
CA ASP A 47 6.46 -5.87 -7.76
C ASP A 47 5.87 -6.67 -6.59
N GLY A 48 5.15 -5.98 -5.70
CA GLY A 48 4.57 -6.56 -4.49
C GLY A 48 5.55 -6.78 -3.33
N GLN A 49 6.81 -6.36 -3.45
CA GLN A 49 7.77 -6.43 -2.36
C GLN A 49 7.45 -5.41 -1.26
N TYR A 50 7.47 -5.86 -0.01
CA TYR A 50 7.36 -4.97 1.15
C TYR A 50 8.70 -4.22 1.34
N VAL A 51 8.66 -2.89 1.22
CA VAL A 51 9.84 -2.01 1.36
C VAL A 51 9.73 -1.16 2.62
N LYS A 52 10.86 -0.86 3.25
CA LYS A 52 10.94 -0.07 4.47
C LYS A 52 11.39 1.36 4.17
N LYS A 53 11.09 2.28 5.09
CA LYS A 53 11.57 3.66 5.01
C LYS A 53 13.10 3.67 5.00
N GLY A 54 13.68 4.28 3.97
CA GLY A 54 15.13 4.38 3.79
C GLY A 54 15.71 3.40 2.76
N ASP A 55 14.90 2.45 2.26
CA ASP A 55 15.34 1.56 1.19
C ASP A 55 15.47 2.35 -0.13
N VAL A 56 16.59 2.13 -0.84
CA VAL A 56 16.79 2.67 -2.18
C VAL A 56 15.92 1.87 -3.14
N LEU A 57 14.95 2.54 -3.76
CA LEU A 57 13.98 1.90 -4.65
C LEU A 57 14.38 2.02 -6.12
N CYS A 58 14.89 3.19 -6.50
CA CYS A 58 15.34 3.49 -7.85
C CYS A 58 16.64 4.30 -7.80
N GLU A 59 17.58 3.96 -8.67
CA GLU A 59 18.76 4.76 -8.95
C GLU A 59 18.49 5.60 -10.20
N LEU A 60 18.69 6.91 -10.10
CA LEU A 60 18.67 7.83 -11.25
C LEU A 60 20.08 7.94 -11.83
N ASP A 61 20.19 8.15 -13.15
CA ASP A 61 21.45 8.49 -13.78
C ASP A 61 21.97 9.84 -13.25
N ASP A 62 23.15 9.81 -12.63
CA ASP A 62 23.79 10.93 -11.95
C ASP A 62 25.00 11.49 -12.72
N ALA A 63 25.17 11.16 -14.01
CA ALA A 63 26.31 11.58 -14.82
C ALA A 63 26.56 13.11 -14.81
N GLU A 64 25.54 13.92 -15.12
CA GLU A 64 25.62 15.38 -15.12
C GLU A 64 25.80 16.00 -13.72
N PRO A 65 24.96 15.67 -12.71
CA PRO A 65 25.13 16.26 -11.38
C PRO A 65 26.48 15.87 -10.77
N ARG A 66 26.97 14.64 -10.99
CA ARG A 66 28.28 14.21 -10.49
C ARG A 66 29.44 14.90 -11.19
N ALA A 67 29.30 15.24 -12.47
CA ALA A 67 30.29 16.06 -13.18
C ALA A 67 30.33 17.50 -12.65
N ALA A 68 29.16 18.13 -12.44
CA ALA A 68 29.06 19.46 -11.83
C ALA A 68 29.62 19.48 -10.39
N LEU A 69 29.37 18.44 -9.60
CA LEU A 69 29.89 18.31 -8.24
C LEU A 69 31.42 18.19 -8.23
N ARG A 70 32.02 17.43 -9.16
CA ARG A 70 33.48 17.38 -9.31
C ARG A 70 34.08 18.72 -9.69
N LEU A 71 33.43 19.47 -10.59
CA LEU A 71 33.87 20.82 -10.97
C LEU A 71 33.85 21.75 -9.75
N ALA A 72 32.74 21.77 -9.01
CA ALA A 72 32.59 22.59 -7.82
C ALA A 72 33.54 22.19 -6.68
N GLN A 73 33.87 20.90 -6.54
CA GLN A 73 34.87 20.42 -5.56
C GLN A 73 36.32 20.76 -5.96
N ALA A 74 36.60 20.92 -7.25
CA ALA A 74 37.91 21.32 -7.75
C ALA A 74 38.14 22.84 -7.66
N GLU A 75 37.09 23.63 -7.49
CA GLU A 75 37.14 25.08 -7.28
C GLU A 75 37.30 25.51 -5.80
N VAL A 76 37.47 24.54 -4.87
CA VAL A 76 37.74 24.79 -3.43
C VAL A 76 39.20 24.56 -3.07
#